data_AF-A0A2A5M8H5-F1
#
_entry.id   AF-A0A2A5M8H5-F1
#
_cell.length_a   1.000
_cell.length_b   1.000
_cell.length_c   1.000
_cell.angle_alpha   90.00
_cell.angle_beta   90.00
_cell.angle_gamma   90.00
#
_symmetry.space_group_name_H-M   'P 1'
#
loop_
_entity.id
_entity.type
_entity.pdbx_description
1 polymer ?
#
loop_
_entity_poly.entity_id
_entity_poly.type
_entity_poly.pdbx_seq_one_letter_code
_entity_poly.pdbx_strand_id
1 'polypeptide(L)'
;VARAAFVAMQLLNSLVEIDFITKEEKDDFLNLLNTVSKNLSKQTNHLNFHTKDQFLKDFGHLRAGTYNILSPRYDEDFELYFDVDQKDSKVYLQDKAFVFSEEKTKALNALLREHGLEINACEFFDFLKQAIEGRELVKFEFTRLLSKAIAYIEELGKYYGIEKEDLA
;
A
#
# COMPACT_ATOMS: atom_id res chain seq x y z
N VAL A 1 1.04 14.21 2.95
CA VAL A 1 0.54 12.82 2.85
C VAL A 1 0.84 11.97 4.09
N ALA A 2 2.10 11.76 4.50
CA ALA A 2 2.39 10.94 5.69
C ALA A 2 1.73 11.42 6.99
N ARG A 3 1.74 12.74 7.27
CA ARG A 3 1.03 13.32 8.42
C ARG A 3 -0.49 13.17 8.31
N ALA A 4 -1.05 13.32 7.12
CA ALA A 4 -2.49 13.16 6.90
C ALA A 4 -2.94 11.72 7.13
N ALA A 5 -2.20 10.73 6.63
CA ALA A 5 -2.48 9.32 6.89
C ALA A 5 -2.37 8.96 8.38
N PHE A 6 -1.41 9.56 9.09
CA PHE A 6 -1.32 9.39 10.54
C PHE A 6 -2.57 9.93 11.23
N VAL A 7 -2.99 11.17 10.91
CA VAL A 7 -4.23 11.76 11.44
C VAL A 7 -5.45 10.91 11.07
N ALA A 8 -5.56 10.45 9.83
CA ALA A 8 -6.64 9.58 9.38
C ALA A 8 -6.73 8.29 10.21
N MET A 9 -5.60 7.61 10.42
CA MET A 9 -5.56 6.41 11.25
C MET A 9 -5.93 6.69 12.71
N GLN A 10 -5.50 7.84 13.26
CA GLN A 10 -5.89 8.24 14.61
C GLN A 10 -7.40 8.48 14.71
N LEU A 11 -7.99 9.23 13.78
CA LEU A 11 -9.44 9.46 13.75
C LEU A 11 -10.22 8.15 13.63
N LEU A 12 -9.78 7.24 12.75
CA LEU A 12 -10.40 5.92 12.60
C LEU A 12 -10.29 5.07 13.87
N ASN A 13 -9.14 5.11 14.55
CA ASN A 13 -8.96 4.43 15.84
C ASN A 13 -9.85 5.05 16.92
N SER A 14 -9.99 6.38 16.96
CA SER A 14 -10.84 7.06 17.93
C SER A 14 -12.31 6.66 17.77
N LEU A 15 -12.80 6.43 16.54
CA LEU A 15 -14.15 5.90 16.33
C LEU A 15 -14.33 4.49 16.95
N VAL A 16 -13.28 3.67 16.98
CA VAL A 16 -13.30 2.38 17.68
C VAL A 16 -13.25 2.58 19.20
N GLU A 17 -12.41 3.51 19.67
CA GLU A 17 -12.22 3.76 21.11
C GLU A 17 -13.47 4.30 21.80
N ILE A 18 -14.30 5.07 21.11
CA ILE A 18 -15.58 5.57 21.62
C ILE A 18 -16.76 4.60 21.34
N ASP A 19 -16.47 3.37 20.89
CA ASP A 19 -17.45 2.35 20.50
C ASP A 19 -18.43 2.80 19.40
N PHE A 20 -18.05 3.79 18.57
CA PHE A 20 -18.88 4.23 17.45
C PHE A 20 -18.85 3.21 16.28
N ILE A 21 -17.69 2.58 16.07
CA ILE A 21 -17.53 1.44 15.17
C ILE A 21 -16.83 0.29 15.88
N THR A 22 -17.08 -0.94 15.42
CA THR A 22 -16.34 -2.10 15.93
C THR A 22 -14.96 -2.23 15.27
N LYS A 23 -14.11 -3.12 15.82
CA LYS A 23 -12.82 -3.44 15.20
C LYS A 23 -13.01 -4.10 13.83
N GLU A 24 -14.03 -4.95 13.71
CA GLU A 24 -14.40 -5.61 12.45
C GLU A 24 -14.84 -4.58 11.41
N GLU A 25 -15.64 -3.59 11.80
CA GLU A 25 -16.05 -2.50 10.90
C GLU A 25 -14.85 -1.65 10.43
N LYS A 26 -13.90 -1.38 11.31
CA LYS A 26 -12.64 -0.73 10.94
C LYS A 26 -11.85 -1.58 9.94
N ASP A 27 -11.70 -2.87 10.19
CA ASP A 27 -10.95 -3.78 9.31
C ASP A 27 -11.64 -3.92 7.95
N ASP A 28 -12.97 -3.99 7.92
CA ASP A 28 -13.78 -3.96 6.70
C ASP A 28 -13.53 -2.68 5.89
N PHE A 29 -13.50 -1.51 6.55
CA PHE A 29 -13.14 -0.25 5.89
C PHE A 29 -11.71 -0.28 5.32
N LEU A 30 -10.72 -0.74 6.10
CA LEU A 30 -9.33 -0.83 5.64
C LEU A 30 -9.16 -1.82 4.47
N ASN A 31 -9.93 -2.91 4.46
CA ASN A 31 -9.93 -3.90 3.40
C ASN A 31 -10.50 -3.36 2.08
N LEU A 32 -11.37 -2.35 2.12
CA LEU A 32 -11.89 -1.68 0.92
C LEU A 32 -10.90 -0.75 0.24
N LEU A 33 -9.86 -0.32 0.96
CA LEU A 33 -8.86 0.57 0.40
C LEU A 33 -8.13 -0.11 -0.76
N ASN A 34 -7.93 0.64 -1.85
CA ASN A 34 -7.18 0.23 -3.01
C ASN A 34 -5.70 0.61 -2.83
N THR A 35 -5.03 -0.14 -1.97
CA THR A 35 -3.62 0.05 -1.61
C THR A 35 -2.67 -0.53 -2.67
N VAL A 36 -1.43 -0.03 -2.67
CA VAL A 36 -0.36 -0.56 -3.54
C VAL A 36 -0.12 -2.04 -3.22
N SER A 37 -0.13 -2.41 -1.94
CA SER A 37 0.05 -3.79 -1.46
C SER A 37 -1.09 -4.70 -1.93
N LYS A 38 -2.34 -4.22 -1.92
CA LYS A 38 -3.48 -4.97 -2.46
C LYS A 38 -3.36 -5.14 -3.97
N ASN A 39 -2.93 -4.10 -4.69
CA ASN A 39 -2.66 -4.18 -6.12
C ASN A 39 -1.53 -5.17 -6.44
N LEU A 40 -0.41 -5.08 -5.73
CA LEU A 40 0.73 -5.98 -5.86
C LEU A 40 0.30 -7.43 -5.63
N SER A 41 -0.38 -7.71 -4.52
CA SER A 41 -0.87 -9.07 -4.23
C SER A 41 -1.82 -9.57 -5.31
N LYS A 42 -2.74 -8.72 -5.81
CA LYS A 42 -3.64 -9.07 -6.90
C LYS A 42 -2.87 -9.38 -8.18
N GLN A 43 -1.88 -8.57 -8.57
CA GLN A 43 -1.11 -8.81 -9.78
C GLN A 43 -0.22 -10.04 -9.66
N THR A 44 0.41 -10.27 -8.51
CA THR A 44 1.19 -11.49 -8.22
C THR A 44 0.33 -12.74 -8.35
N ASN A 45 -0.91 -12.72 -7.87
CA ASN A 45 -1.82 -13.88 -8.01
C ASN A 45 -2.27 -14.13 -9.46
N HIS A 46 -2.28 -13.11 -10.31
CA HIS A 46 -2.60 -13.24 -11.75
C HIS A 46 -1.34 -13.38 -12.61
N LEU A 47 -0.18 -13.56 -11.99
CA LEU A 47 1.11 -13.61 -12.66
C LEU A 47 1.21 -14.90 -13.46
N ASN A 48 1.45 -14.76 -14.74
CA ASN A 48 1.67 -15.83 -15.69
C ASN A 48 2.65 -15.33 -16.77
N PHE A 49 3.07 -16.21 -17.66
CA PHE A 49 4.01 -15.87 -18.74
C PHE A 49 3.56 -14.63 -19.56
N HIS A 50 2.27 -14.45 -19.78
CA HIS A 50 1.73 -13.32 -20.56
C HIS A 50 1.57 -12.03 -19.76
N THR A 51 1.48 -12.09 -18.43
CA THR A 51 1.31 -10.90 -17.57
C THR A 51 2.63 -10.43 -16.93
N LYS A 52 3.69 -11.23 -16.99
CA LYS A 52 5.03 -10.92 -16.45
C LYS A 52 5.55 -9.54 -16.88
N ASP A 53 5.51 -9.24 -18.17
CA ASP A 53 6.06 -7.96 -18.69
C ASP A 53 5.32 -6.75 -18.13
N GLN A 54 3.99 -6.85 -17.98
CA GLN A 54 3.21 -5.76 -17.39
C GLN A 54 3.48 -5.63 -15.89
N PHE A 55 3.55 -6.76 -15.19
CA PHE A 55 3.91 -6.80 -13.77
C PHE A 55 5.27 -6.13 -13.51
N LEU A 56 6.28 -6.44 -14.34
CA LEU A 56 7.62 -5.86 -14.20
C LEU A 56 7.66 -4.37 -14.56
N LYS A 57 6.82 -3.88 -15.47
CA LYS A 57 6.71 -2.43 -15.73
C LYS A 57 6.21 -1.68 -14.50
N ASP A 58 5.25 -2.27 -13.78
CA ASP A 58 4.62 -1.64 -12.63
C ASP A 58 5.48 -1.83 -11.35
N PHE A 59 5.90 -3.06 -11.09
CA PHE A 59 6.52 -3.48 -9.82
C PHE A 59 7.98 -3.93 -9.94
N GLY A 60 8.56 -3.95 -11.15
CA GLY A 60 9.91 -4.46 -11.40
C GLY A 60 10.98 -3.76 -10.57
N HIS A 61 10.79 -2.48 -10.24
CA HIS A 61 11.73 -1.70 -9.44
C HIS A 61 11.82 -2.10 -7.96
N LEU A 62 10.86 -2.89 -7.46
CA LEU A 62 10.84 -3.35 -6.07
C LEU A 62 11.89 -4.43 -5.81
N ARG A 63 12.33 -4.54 -4.56
CA ARG A 63 13.28 -5.55 -4.07
C ARG A 63 13.00 -5.89 -2.62
N ALA A 64 13.48 -7.05 -2.16
CA ALA A 64 13.45 -7.38 -0.74
C ALA A 64 14.38 -6.45 0.05
N GLY A 65 13.84 -5.73 1.05
CA GLY A 65 14.59 -4.69 1.75
C GLY A 65 14.83 -3.46 0.89
N THR A 66 13.98 -2.45 1.03
CA THR A 66 13.94 -1.24 0.17
C THR A 66 15.30 -0.54 -0.05
N TYR A 67 16.20 -0.61 0.93
CA TYR A 67 17.53 0.01 0.86
C TYR A 67 18.67 -0.99 0.63
N ASN A 68 18.38 -2.30 0.62
CA ASN A 68 19.42 -3.32 0.53
C ASN A 68 19.96 -3.39 -0.90
N ILE A 69 21.20 -2.94 -1.12
CA ILE A 69 21.87 -3.03 -2.43
C ILE A 69 22.10 -4.49 -2.84
N LEU A 70 22.31 -5.40 -1.89
CA LEU A 70 22.58 -6.82 -2.15
C LEU A 70 21.34 -7.60 -2.61
N SER A 71 20.14 -7.04 -2.45
CA SER A 71 18.93 -7.68 -2.94
C SER A 71 18.62 -7.19 -4.36
N PRO A 72 18.53 -8.11 -5.34
CA PRO A 72 18.16 -7.73 -6.69
C PRO A 72 16.73 -7.21 -6.73
N ARG A 73 16.43 -6.40 -7.73
CA ARG A 73 15.07 -6.03 -8.07
C ARG A 73 14.31 -7.19 -8.69
N TYR A 74 12.98 -7.09 -8.68
CA TYR A 74 12.10 -8.04 -9.36
C TYR A 74 12.40 -8.11 -10.86
N ASP A 75 12.83 -7.00 -11.48
CA ASP A 75 13.24 -6.97 -12.89
C ASP A 75 14.68 -7.45 -13.15
N GLU A 76 15.51 -7.56 -12.10
CA GLU A 76 16.90 -8.04 -12.17
C GLU A 76 17.00 -9.55 -11.93
N ASP A 77 16.17 -10.09 -11.03
CA ASP A 77 16.11 -11.51 -10.71
C ASP A 77 14.67 -11.90 -10.36
N PHE A 78 13.85 -12.13 -11.39
CA PHE A 78 12.42 -12.39 -11.21
C PHE A 78 12.16 -13.75 -10.57
N GLU A 79 12.91 -14.76 -10.99
CA GLU A 79 12.80 -16.15 -10.60
C GLU A 79 13.19 -16.37 -9.12
N LEU A 80 13.99 -15.47 -8.54
CA LEU A 80 14.25 -15.44 -7.09
C LEU A 80 12.98 -15.16 -6.26
N TYR A 81 12.04 -14.39 -6.80
CA TYR A 81 10.86 -13.90 -6.06
C TYR A 81 9.56 -14.58 -6.45
N PHE A 82 9.44 -15.02 -7.70
CA PHE A 82 8.18 -15.51 -8.26
C PHE A 82 8.38 -16.83 -8.99
N ASP A 83 7.53 -17.79 -8.66
CA ASP A 83 7.36 -19.03 -9.42
C ASP A 83 6.04 -18.96 -10.19
N VAL A 84 6.15 -18.86 -11.52
CA VAL A 84 5.00 -18.68 -12.43
C VAL A 84 4.22 -19.98 -12.62
N ASP A 85 4.81 -21.12 -12.27
CA ASP A 85 4.22 -22.44 -12.44
C ASP A 85 3.40 -22.88 -11.21
N GLN A 86 3.58 -22.20 -10.06
CA GLN A 86 2.78 -22.42 -8.86
C GLN A 86 1.49 -21.60 -8.88
N LYS A 87 0.41 -22.22 -9.36
CA LYS A 87 -0.95 -21.67 -9.23
C LYS A 87 -1.48 -21.85 -7.81
N ASP A 88 -1.05 -20.98 -6.90
CA ASP A 88 -1.74 -20.83 -5.62
C ASP A 88 -3.09 -20.17 -5.85
N SER A 89 -4.14 -20.99 -5.80
CA SER A 89 -5.53 -20.55 -5.92
C SER A 89 -5.97 -19.86 -4.63
N LYS A 90 -5.47 -18.66 -4.37
CA LYS A 90 -5.95 -17.87 -3.21
C LYS A 90 -7.35 -17.36 -3.52
N VAL A 91 -8.30 -17.85 -2.73
CA VAL A 91 -9.71 -17.43 -2.75
C VAL A 91 -9.77 -15.98 -2.28
N TYR A 92 -10.30 -15.10 -3.13
CA TYR A 92 -10.59 -13.73 -2.73
C TYR A 92 -11.78 -13.74 -1.77
N LEU A 93 -11.61 -13.10 -0.61
CA LEU A 93 -12.75 -12.56 0.10
C LEU A 93 -13.35 -11.47 -0.79
N GLN A 94 -14.63 -11.62 -1.17
CA GLN A 94 -15.33 -10.57 -1.90
C GLN A 94 -15.20 -9.25 -1.15
N ASP A 95 -14.95 -8.16 -1.88
CA ASP A 95 -15.00 -6.81 -1.33
C ASP A 95 -16.42 -6.59 -0.76
N LYS A 96 -16.58 -6.75 0.55
CA LYS A 96 -17.82 -6.39 1.23
C LYS A 96 -17.95 -4.89 1.20
N ALA A 97 -19.03 -4.39 0.62
CA ALA A 97 -19.35 -2.97 0.69
C ALA A 97 -19.51 -2.57 2.16
N PHE A 98 -18.68 -1.64 2.62
CA PHE A 98 -18.84 -0.99 3.91
C PHE A 98 -19.79 0.17 3.72
N VAL A 99 -21.02 0.01 4.20
CA VAL A 99 -22.05 1.02 4.09
C VAL A 99 -22.70 1.18 5.45
N PHE A 100 -22.63 2.38 6.01
CA PHE A 100 -23.38 2.71 7.21
C PHE A 100 -24.86 2.84 6.92
N SER A 101 -25.68 2.46 7.89
CA SER A 101 -27.10 2.80 7.89
C SER A 101 -27.28 4.32 7.85
N GLU A 102 -28.43 4.77 7.38
CA GLU A 102 -28.76 6.20 7.38
C GLU A 102 -28.70 6.81 8.79
N GLU A 103 -29.13 6.04 9.79
CA GLU A 103 -29.07 6.42 11.21
C GLU A 103 -27.62 6.59 11.70
N LYS A 104 -26.74 5.62 11.41
CA LYS A 104 -25.32 5.70 11.80
C LYS A 104 -24.60 6.84 11.07
N THR A 105 -24.98 7.09 9.82
CA THR A 105 -24.48 8.24 9.05
C THR A 105 -24.89 9.58 9.67
N LYS A 106 -26.16 9.72 10.09
CA LYS A 106 -26.65 10.91 10.81
C LYS A 106 -25.94 11.10 12.16
N ALA A 107 -25.74 10.02 12.90
CA ALA A 107 -25.02 10.04 14.17
C ALA A 107 -23.56 10.50 13.98
N LEU A 108 -22.87 10.00 12.94
CA LEU A 108 -21.51 10.44 12.62
C LEU A 108 -21.48 11.93 12.25
N ASN A 109 -22.42 12.39 11.43
CA ASN A 109 -22.51 13.82 11.08
C ASN A 109 -22.69 14.72 12.31
N ALA A 110 -23.50 14.29 13.29
CA ALA A 110 -23.68 15.03 14.53
C ALA A 110 -22.39 15.04 15.36
N LEU A 111 -21.73 13.88 15.49
CA LEU A 111 -20.46 13.73 16.21
C LEU A 111 -19.35 14.61 15.62
N LEU A 112 -19.21 14.62 14.29
CA LEU A 112 -18.22 15.45 13.60
C LEU A 112 -18.46 16.95 13.89
N ARG A 113 -19.72 17.41 13.83
CA ARG A 113 -20.09 18.78 14.14
C ARG A 113 -19.83 19.16 15.59
N GLU A 114 -20.12 18.26 16.53
CA GLU A 114 -19.85 18.47 17.96
C GLU A 114 -18.36 18.71 18.23
N HIS A 115 -17.49 18.03 17.50
CA HIS A 115 -16.04 18.21 17.57
C HIS A 115 -15.49 19.32 16.66
N GLY A 116 -16.35 20.15 16.07
CA GLY A 116 -15.94 21.31 15.25
C GLY A 116 -15.41 20.94 13.86
N LEU A 117 -15.69 19.73 13.37
CA LEU A 117 -15.35 19.31 12.01
C LEU A 117 -16.50 19.67 11.07
N GLU A 118 -16.27 20.63 10.18
CA GLU A 118 -17.22 21.10 9.16
C GLU A 118 -17.24 20.20 7.92
N ILE A 119 -17.34 18.89 8.12
CA ILE A 119 -17.43 17.88 7.07
C ILE A 119 -18.51 16.87 7.40
N ASN A 120 -19.08 16.24 6.38
CA ASN A 120 -20.02 15.14 6.54
C ASN A 120 -19.32 13.78 6.57
N ALA A 121 -20.07 12.74 6.93
CA ALA A 121 -19.60 11.36 7.04
C ALA A 121 -18.94 10.84 5.75
N CYS A 122 -19.51 11.14 4.58
CA CYS A 122 -18.93 10.73 3.30
C CYS A 122 -17.57 11.41 3.08
N GLU A 123 -17.50 12.73 3.26
CA GLU A 123 -16.26 13.50 3.14
C GLU A 123 -15.19 13.04 4.14
N PHE A 124 -15.60 12.67 5.35
CA PHE A 124 -14.73 12.10 6.37
C PHE A 124 -14.08 10.80 5.89
N PHE A 125 -14.87 9.83 5.42
CA PHE A 125 -14.32 8.56 4.92
C PHE A 125 -13.52 8.73 3.63
N ASP A 126 -13.92 9.66 2.75
CA ASP A 126 -13.14 10.01 1.57
C ASP A 126 -11.77 10.57 1.95
N PHE A 127 -11.71 11.44 2.96
CA PHE A 127 -10.44 11.93 3.51
C PHE A 127 -9.59 10.77 4.07
N LEU A 128 -10.18 9.88 4.89
CA LEU A 128 -9.47 8.74 5.45
C LEU A 128 -8.86 7.88 4.34
N LYS A 129 -9.68 7.54 3.33
CA LYS A 129 -9.28 6.75 2.18
C LYS A 129 -8.12 7.38 1.42
N GLN A 130 -8.29 8.63 0.98
CA GLN A 130 -7.27 9.34 0.21
C GLN A 130 -5.96 9.51 0.98
N ALA A 131 -6.04 9.79 2.29
CA ALA A 131 -4.87 9.95 3.12
C ALA A 131 -4.07 8.64 3.24
N ILE A 132 -4.76 7.53 3.55
CA ILE A 132 -4.14 6.21 3.77
C ILE A 132 -3.56 5.67 2.45
N GLU A 133 -4.38 5.61 1.38
CA GLU A 133 -3.94 5.14 0.05
C GLU A 133 -2.81 6.01 -0.50
N GLY A 134 -2.94 7.34 -0.38
CA GLY A 134 -1.94 8.28 -0.87
C GLY A 134 -0.59 8.09 -0.20
N ARG A 135 -0.54 7.78 1.11
CA ARG A 135 0.74 7.56 1.81
C ARG A 135 1.48 6.38 1.22
N GLU A 136 0.76 5.31 0.91
CA GLU A 136 1.36 4.12 0.34
C GLU A 136 1.82 4.34 -1.09
N LEU A 137 1.02 5.03 -1.91
CA LEU A 137 1.40 5.41 -3.27
C LEU A 137 2.68 6.25 -3.28
N VAL A 138 2.77 7.27 -2.42
CA VAL A 138 3.99 8.10 -2.33
C VAL A 138 5.20 7.28 -1.90
N LYS A 139 5.02 6.35 -0.94
CA LYS A 139 6.11 5.45 -0.52
C LYS A 139 6.56 4.57 -1.69
N PHE A 140 5.62 4.03 -2.45
CA PHE A 140 5.89 3.21 -3.63
C PHE A 140 6.64 3.98 -4.71
N GLU A 141 6.16 5.15 -5.12
CA GLU A 141 6.85 5.99 -6.12
C GLU A 141 8.25 6.40 -5.66
N PHE A 142 8.44 6.68 -4.37
CA PHE A 142 9.76 6.93 -3.81
C PHE A 142 10.71 5.73 -3.99
N THR A 143 10.23 4.49 -3.85
CA THR A 143 11.08 3.31 -4.05
C THR A 143 11.62 3.20 -5.46
N ARG A 144 10.88 3.71 -6.47
CA ARG A 144 11.35 3.73 -7.86
C ARG A 144 12.58 4.61 -8.05
N LEU A 145 12.57 5.79 -7.43
CA LEU A 145 13.72 6.71 -7.42
C LEU A 145 14.89 6.14 -6.63
N LEU A 146 14.61 5.58 -5.45
CA LEU A 146 15.63 4.97 -4.59
C LEU A 146 16.32 3.79 -5.28
N SER A 147 15.55 2.88 -5.88
CA SER A 147 16.09 1.74 -6.61
C SER A 147 17.03 2.16 -7.74
N LYS A 148 16.70 3.25 -8.44
CA LYS A 148 17.54 3.83 -9.48
C LYS A 148 18.82 4.46 -8.89
N ALA A 149 18.72 5.16 -7.77
CA ALA A 149 19.89 5.71 -7.09
C ALA A 149 20.85 4.59 -6.63
N ILE A 150 20.32 3.49 -6.09
CA ILE A 150 21.13 2.33 -5.68
C ILE A 150 21.81 1.68 -6.89
N ALA A 151 21.12 1.56 -8.03
CA ALA A 151 21.74 1.06 -9.26
C ALA A 151 22.93 1.94 -9.71
N TYR A 152 22.81 3.27 -9.61
CA TYR A 152 23.93 4.17 -9.89
C TYR A 152 25.08 4.08 -8.88
N ILE A 153 24.78 3.80 -7.61
CA ILE A 153 25.81 3.53 -6.60
C ILE A 153 26.58 2.24 -6.96
N GLU A 154 25.87 1.19 -7.37
CA GLU A 154 26.48 -0.07 -7.82
C GLU A 154 27.37 0.13 -9.06
N GLU A 155 26.88 0.87 -10.06
CA GLU A 155 27.67 1.22 -11.26
C GLU A 155 28.93 2.01 -10.90
N LEU A 156 28.84 2.95 -9.95
CA LEU A 156 29.96 3.74 -9.48
C LEU A 156 30.98 2.88 -8.73
N GLY A 157 30.52 1.99 -7.85
CA GLY A 157 31.39 1.05 -7.14
C GLY A 157 32.17 0.17 -8.13
N LYS A 158 31.47 -0.39 -9.12
CA LYS A 158 32.09 -1.18 -10.20
C LYS A 158 33.14 -0.39 -10.98
N TYR A 159 32.89 0.89 -11.25
CA TYR A 159 33.87 1.76 -11.93
C TYR A 159 35.17 1.90 -11.13
N TYR A 160 35.10 1.96 -9.81
CA TYR A 160 36.25 2.04 -8.91
C TYR A 160 36.80 0.66 -8.47
N GLY A 161 36.21 -0.44 -8.91
CA GLY A 161 36.60 -1.79 -8.48
C GLY A 161 36.24 -2.11 -7.03
N ILE A 162 35.18 -1.48 -6.50
CA ILE A 162 34.61 -1.79 -5.19
C ILE A 162 33.51 -2.83 -5.40
N GLU A 163 33.60 -3.95 -4.68
CA GLU A 163 32.60 -5.02 -4.74
C GLU A 163 31.28 -4.57 -4.11
N LYS A 164 30.18 -5.18 -4.55
CA LYS A 164 28.82 -4.78 -4.16
C LYS A 164 28.58 -4.93 -2.65
N GLU A 165 29.21 -5.95 -2.05
CA GLU A 165 29.21 -6.24 -0.62
C GLU A 165 29.81 -5.11 0.21
N ASP A 166 30.83 -4.41 -0.32
CA ASP A 166 31.48 -3.30 0.36
C ASP A 166 30.69 -1.97 0.24
N LEU A 167 29.67 -1.93 -0.64
CA LEU A 167 28.77 -0.78 -0.80
C LEU A 167 27.51 -0.87 0.08
N ALA A 168 27.27 -2.01 0.73
CA ALA A 168 26.07 -2.29 1.53
C ALA A 168 26.16 -1.72 2.95
#